data_AF-A0A2A2G6F9-F1
#
_entry.id   AF-A0A2A2G6F9-F1
#
_cell.length_a   1.000
_cell.length_b   1.000
_cell.length_c   1.000
_cell.angle_alpha   90.00
_cell.angle_beta   90.00
_cell.angle_gamma   90.00
#
_symmetry.space_group_name_H-M   'P 1'
#
loop_
_entity.id
_entity.type
_entity.pdbx_description
1 polymer ?
#
loop_
_entity_poly.entity_id
_entity_poly.type
_entity_poly.pdbx_seq_one_letter_code
_entity_poly.pdbx_strand_id
1 'polypeptide(L)'
;MDLESFSTKWFTLYYSILAICLIGTGGYIILKKDQIANYLIDKADHKKPPTLFIRILKYLFLFTLPGLILSFTPFSWIELLFTIWSLLVVYLAGLQLVRWEQSRTLIKSTKQLPDIIKRSGAIMVAVGFALLLLAYFVITRQTPT
;
A
#
# COMPACT_ATOMS: atom_id res chain seq x y z
N MET A 1 -29.66 -0.24 -6.46
CA MET A 1 -28.60 -0.74 -5.55
C MET A 1 -28.30 0.39 -4.60
N ASP A 2 -28.57 0.20 -3.31
CA ASP A 2 -28.42 1.27 -2.33
C ASP A 2 -26.94 1.65 -2.17
N LEU A 3 -26.69 2.94 -1.94
CA LEU A 3 -25.34 3.50 -1.80
C LEU A 3 -24.55 2.79 -0.68
N GLU A 4 -25.25 2.33 0.35
CA GLU A 4 -24.70 1.52 1.43
C GLU A 4 -24.19 0.16 0.95
N SER A 5 -24.98 -0.58 0.18
CA SER A 5 -24.55 -1.86 -0.41
C SER A 5 -23.38 -1.66 -1.38
N PHE A 6 -23.35 -0.54 -2.11
CA PHE A 6 -22.21 -0.20 -2.98
C PHE A 6 -20.94 0.06 -2.18
N SER A 7 -21.02 0.91 -1.15
CA SER A 7 -19.89 1.26 -0.30
C SER A 7 -19.26 0.02 0.34
N THR A 8 -20.09 -0.87 0.89
CA THR A 8 -19.57 -2.08 1.51
C THR A 8 -18.90 -3.03 0.51
N LYS A 9 -19.49 -3.22 -0.68
CA LYS A 9 -18.85 -4.00 -1.74
C LYS A 9 -17.52 -3.36 -2.17
N TRP A 10 -17.49 -2.03 -2.26
CA TRP A 10 -16.27 -1.29 -2.58
C TRP A 10 -15.17 -1.50 -1.55
N PHE A 11 -15.46 -1.35 -0.26
CA PHE A 11 -14.47 -1.56 0.80
C PHE A 11 -14.03 -3.02 0.91
N THR A 12 -14.95 -3.97 0.78
CA THR A 12 -14.63 -5.40 0.75
C THR A 12 -13.66 -5.72 -0.39
N LEU A 13 -13.96 -5.20 -1.59
CA LEU A 13 -13.12 -5.36 -2.77
C LEU A 13 -11.76 -4.66 -2.57
N TYR A 14 -11.78 -3.44 -2.03
CA TYR A 14 -10.56 -2.66 -1.77
C TYR A 14 -9.65 -3.40 -0.81
N TYR A 15 -10.15 -3.81 0.35
CA TYR A 15 -9.38 -4.56 1.33
C TYR A 15 -8.83 -5.87 0.75
N SER A 16 -9.64 -6.62 0.02
CA SER A 16 -9.24 -7.90 -0.56
C SER A 16 -8.13 -7.73 -1.61
N ILE A 17 -8.30 -6.80 -2.56
CA ILE A 17 -7.31 -6.55 -3.61
C ILE A 17 -6.01 -6.01 -3.00
N LEU A 18 -6.11 -5.05 -2.09
CA LEU A 18 -4.93 -4.45 -1.45
C LEU A 18 -4.20 -5.49 -0.59
N ALA A 19 -4.93 -6.35 0.12
CA ALA A 19 -4.34 -7.46 0.89
C ALA A 19 -3.58 -8.43 0.00
N ILE A 20 -4.19 -8.93 -1.07
CA ILE A 20 -3.55 -9.86 -2.02
C ILE A 20 -2.30 -9.21 -2.63
N CYS A 21 -2.41 -7.95 -3.04
CA CYS A 21 -1.27 -7.19 -3.55
C CYS A 21 -0.14 -7.11 -2.52
N LEU A 22 -0.44 -6.73 -1.27
CA LEU A 22 0.57 -6.57 -0.21
C LEU A 22 1.20 -7.89 0.23
N ILE A 23 0.41 -8.95 0.35
CA ILE A 23 0.90 -10.29 0.71
C ILE A 23 1.77 -10.84 -0.43
N GLY A 24 1.29 -10.78 -1.68
CA GLY A 24 2.02 -11.28 -2.84
C GLY A 24 3.32 -10.51 -3.08
N THR A 25 3.25 -9.18 -3.12
CA THR A 25 4.45 -8.35 -3.33
C THR A 25 5.37 -8.37 -2.12
N GLY A 26 4.86 -8.32 -0.89
CA GLY A 26 5.66 -8.41 0.33
C GLY A 26 6.38 -9.75 0.46
N GLY A 27 5.68 -10.86 0.17
CA GLY A 27 6.28 -12.19 0.10
C GLY A 27 7.36 -12.30 -0.96
N TYR A 28 7.09 -11.80 -2.17
CA TYR A 28 8.09 -11.72 -3.24
C TYR A 28 9.32 -10.90 -2.81
N ILE A 29 9.11 -9.77 -2.14
CA ILE A 29 10.17 -8.90 -1.63
C ILE A 29 11.05 -9.61 -0.61
N ILE A 30 10.45 -10.36 0.33
CA ILE A 30 11.19 -11.13 1.33
C ILE A 30 12.07 -12.20 0.67
N LEU A 31 11.53 -12.92 -0.31
CA LEU A 31 12.22 -14.01 -1.00
C LEU A 31 13.32 -13.51 -1.95
N LYS A 32 13.12 -12.36 -2.59
CA LYS A 32 14.03 -11.79 -3.59
C LYS A 32 14.74 -10.52 -3.12
N LYS A 33 14.91 -10.35 -1.80
CA LYS A 33 15.46 -9.15 -1.16
C LYS A 33 16.77 -8.65 -1.80
N ASP A 34 17.68 -9.56 -2.14
CA ASP A 34 18.99 -9.22 -2.71
C ASP A 34 18.87 -8.74 -4.18
N GLN A 35 17.97 -9.35 -4.95
CA GLN A 35 17.68 -8.91 -6.32
C GLN A 35 17.03 -7.52 -6.34
N ILE A 36 16.14 -7.25 -5.38
CA ILE A 36 15.48 -5.95 -5.25
C ILE A 36 16.45 -4.89 -4.74
N ALA A 37 17.35 -5.23 -3.82
CA ALA A 37 18.43 -4.34 -3.38
C ALA A 37 19.30 -3.92 -4.58
N ASN A 38 19.73 -4.88 -5.39
CA ASN A 38 20.51 -4.61 -6.60
C ASN A 38 19.74 -3.75 -7.62
N TYR A 39 18.45 -4.03 -7.82
CA TYR A 39 17.59 -3.20 -8.67
C TYR A 39 17.45 -1.76 -8.16
N LEU A 40 17.34 -1.56 -6.85
CA LEU A 40 17.25 -0.22 -6.24
C LEU A 40 18.59 0.51 -6.34
N ILE A 41 19.72 -0.18 -6.20
CA ILE A 41 21.06 0.38 -6.39
C ILE A 41 21.25 0.82 -7.85
N ASP A 42 20.91 -0.03 -8.82
CA ASP A 42 20.92 0.29 -10.26
C ASP A 42 20.07 1.54 -10.57
N LYS A 43 18.85 1.59 -10.03
CA LYS A 43 17.98 2.76 -10.23
C LYS A 43 18.50 3.99 -9.51
N ALA A 44 19.16 3.85 -8.36
CA ALA A 44 19.80 4.95 -7.64
C ALA A 44 20.99 5.57 -8.41
N ASP A 45 21.58 4.88 -9.39
CA ASP A 45 22.57 5.48 -10.30
C ASP A 45 21.95 6.52 -11.24
N HIS A 46 20.65 6.40 -11.52
CA HIS A 46 19.93 7.30 -12.39
C HIS A 46 19.44 8.55 -11.63
N LYS A 47 19.57 9.73 -12.26
CA LYS A 47 19.13 11.01 -11.66
C LYS A 47 17.60 11.14 -11.55
N LYS A 48 16.84 10.38 -12.33
CA LYS A 48 15.37 10.45 -12.34
C LYS A 48 14.78 9.27 -11.55
N PRO A 49 13.68 9.49 -10.80
CA PRO A 49 12.97 8.42 -10.13
C PRO A 49 12.37 7.43 -11.15
N PRO A 50 12.24 6.15 -10.79
CA PRO A 50 11.64 5.15 -11.66
C PRO A 50 10.16 5.45 -11.91
N THR A 51 9.79 5.52 -13.20
CA THR A 51 8.43 5.84 -13.65
C THR A 51 7.38 4.84 -13.16
N LEU A 52 7.79 3.59 -12.92
CA LEU A 52 6.93 2.53 -12.40
C LEU A 52 6.41 2.86 -10.98
N PHE A 53 7.26 3.39 -10.08
CA PHE A 53 6.81 3.76 -8.73
C PHE A 53 5.87 4.97 -8.75
N ILE A 54 6.11 5.94 -9.63
CA ILE A 54 5.20 7.08 -9.85
C ILE A 54 3.83 6.58 -10.31
N ARG A 55 3.82 5.62 -11.25
CA ARG A 55 2.58 5.04 -11.78
C ARG A 55 1.82 4.28 -10.70
N ILE A 56 2.49 3.45 -9.90
CA ILE A 56 1.87 2.73 -8.77
C ILE A 56 1.24 3.71 -7.78
N LEU A 57 1.96 4.77 -7.40
CA LEU A 57 1.42 5.78 -6.47
C LEU A 57 0.22 6.52 -7.04
N LYS A 58 0.24 6.86 -8.33
CA LYS A 58 -0.90 7.46 -9.00
C LYS A 58 -2.13 6.56 -8.94
N TYR A 59 -1.98 5.26 -9.23
CA TYR A 59 -3.09 4.32 -9.16
C TYR A 59 -3.59 4.11 -7.72
N LEU A 60 -2.68 3.96 -6.75
CA LEU A 60 -3.06 3.85 -5.33
C LEU A 60 -3.81 5.09 -4.86
N PHE A 61 -3.35 6.28 -5.22
CA PHE A 61 -4.03 7.53 -4.89
C PHE A 61 -5.44 7.58 -5.49
N LEU A 62 -5.57 7.33 -6.80
CA LEU A 62 -6.85 7.33 -7.50
C LEU A 62 -7.80 6.26 -6.98
N PHE A 63 -7.28 5.12 -6.52
CA PHE A 63 -8.09 4.04 -5.95
C PHE A 63 -8.52 4.33 -4.50
N THR A 64 -7.71 5.07 -3.75
CA THR A 64 -8.03 5.45 -2.35
C THR A 64 -9.06 6.57 -2.29
N LEU A 65 -9.04 7.51 -3.24
CA LEU A 65 -9.91 8.69 -3.24
C LEU A 65 -11.42 8.38 -3.18
N PRO A 66 -11.98 7.45 -3.98
CA PRO A 66 -13.38 7.05 -3.84
C PRO A 66 -13.70 6.50 -2.46
N GLY A 67 -12.75 5.77 -1.85
CA GLY A 67 -12.91 5.25 -0.49
C GLY A 67 -13.12 6.37 0.54
N LEU A 68 -12.46 7.52 0.40
CA LEU A 68 -12.66 8.64 1.31
C LEU A 68 -14.12 9.12 1.29
N ILE A 69 -14.71 9.27 0.10
CA ILE A 69 -16.11 9.70 -0.05
C ILE A 69 -17.06 8.61 0.47
N LEU A 70 -16.81 7.35 0.10
CA LEU A 70 -17.67 6.22 0.46
C LEU A 70 -17.65 5.90 1.95
N SER A 71 -16.58 6.26 2.68
CA SER A 71 -16.49 6.07 4.14
C SER A 71 -17.53 6.87 4.93
N PHE A 72 -18.19 7.84 4.31
CA PHE A 72 -19.28 8.60 4.90
C PHE A 72 -20.67 7.96 4.66
N THR A 73 -20.78 6.91 3.85
CA THR A 73 -22.07 6.33 3.43
C THR A 73 -22.05 4.79 3.37
N PRO A 74 -22.54 4.08 4.41
CA PRO A 74 -22.84 4.57 5.75
C PRO A 74 -21.56 5.00 6.45
N PHE A 75 -21.67 5.94 7.38
CA PHE A 75 -20.49 6.45 8.07
C PHE A 75 -19.77 5.35 8.88
N SER A 76 -18.48 5.21 8.66
CA SER A 76 -17.64 4.20 9.31
C SER A 76 -16.29 4.80 9.70
N TRP A 77 -16.07 4.97 11.01
CA TRP A 77 -14.80 5.47 11.55
C TRP A 77 -13.60 4.61 11.12
N ILE A 78 -13.80 3.30 10.97
CA ILE A 78 -12.76 2.35 10.58
C ILE A 78 -12.34 2.59 9.13
N GLU A 79 -13.32 2.73 8.22
CA GLU A 79 -13.08 2.98 6.80
C GLU A 79 -12.48 4.37 6.57
N LEU A 80 -12.94 5.38 7.32
CA LEU A 80 -12.40 6.73 7.28
C LEU A 80 -10.93 6.74 7.76
N LEU A 81 -10.63 6.12 8.91
CA LEU A 81 -9.26 6.03 9.42
C LEU A 81 -8.36 5.28 8.45
N PHE A 82 -8.84 4.18 7.88
CA PHE A 82 -8.11 3.41 6.88
C PHE A 82 -7.80 4.22 5.61
N THR A 83 -8.77 4.97 5.09
CA THR A 83 -8.57 5.78 3.88
C THR A 83 -7.61 6.94 4.14
N ILE A 84 -7.71 7.61 5.29
CA ILE A 84 -6.75 8.63 5.72
C ILE A 84 -5.34 8.03 5.86
N TRP A 85 -5.21 6.89 6.54
CA TRP A 85 -3.93 6.21 6.70
C TRP A 85 -3.33 5.79 5.34
N SER A 86 -4.15 5.28 4.43
CA SER A 86 -3.72 4.91 3.08
C SER A 86 -3.25 6.12 2.28
N LEU A 87 -3.96 7.25 2.36
CA LEU A 87 -3.54 8.52 1.75
C LEU A 87 -2.22 9.02 2.34
N LEU A 88 -2.03 8.90 3.66
CA LEU A 88 -0.77 9.25 4.32
C LEU A 88 0.39 8.40 3.80
N VAL A 89 0.22 7.09 3.67
CA VAL A 89 1.24 6.18 3.13
C VAL A 89 1.60 6.55 1.68
N VAL A 90 0.59 6.81 0.85
CA VAL A 90 0.79 7.26 -0.54
C VAL A 90 1.52 8.60 -0.58
N TYR A 91 1.15 9.54 0.30
CA TYR A 91 1.83 10.84 0.41
C TYR A 91 3.30 10.69 0.81
N LEU A 92 3.60 9.90 1.84
CA LEU A 92 4.98 9.67 2.30
C LEU A 92 5.83 9.00 1.22
N ALA A 93 5.29 8.01 0.52
CA ALA A 93 5.97 7.34 -0.59
C ALA A 93 6.17 8.30 -1.79
N GLY A 94 5.19 9.15 -2.08
CA GLY A 94 5.31 10.22 -3.08
C GLY A 94 6.41 11.22 -2.72
N LEU A 95 6.49 11.63 -1.45
CA LEU A 95 7.51 12.54 -0.96
C LEU A 95 8.93 11.95 -1.14
N GLN A 96 9.11 10.64 -0.91
CA GLN A 96 10.38 9.96 -1.16
C GLN A 96 10.79 9.98 -2.65
N LEU A 97 9.83 9.92 -3.57
CA LEU A 97 10.10 10.04 -5.01
C LEU A 97 10.38 11.48 -5.44
N VAL A 98 9.70 12.47 -4.86
CA VAL A 98 10.01 13.89 -5.10
C VAL A 98 11.42 14.22 -4.60
N ARG A 99 11.79 13.69 -3.42
CA ARG A 99 13.11 13.82 -2.82
C ARG A 99 14.09 12.74 -3.30
N TRP A 100 14.00 12.34 -4.57
CA TRP A 100 14.78 11.23 -5.14
C TRP A 100 16.28 11.37 -4.94
N GLU A 101 16.82 12.59 -5.01
CA GLU A 101 18.26 12.85 -4.81
C GLU A 101 18.75 12.49 -3.39
N GLN A 102 17.90 12.68 -2.39
CA GLN A 102 18.21 12.27 -1.02
C GLN A 102 17.99 10.76 -0.86
N SER A 103 16.90 10.23 -1.41
CA SER A 103 16.58 8.80 -1.39
C SER A 103 17.68 7.94 -2.05
N ARG A 104 18.21 8.35 -3.20
CA ARG A 104 19.30 7.64 -3.90
C ARG A 104 20.59 7.62 -3.07
N THR A 105 20.88 8.70 -2.34
CA THR A 105 22.08 8.80 -1.50
C THR A 105 21.97 7.84 -0.33
N LEU A 106 20.79 7.77 0.30
CA LEU A 106 20.49 6.82 1.38
C LEU A 106 20.52 5.36 0.90
N ILE A 107 19.98 5.07 -0.28
CA ILE A 107 20.01 3.73 -0.88
C ILE A 107 21.45 3.27 -1.11
N LYS A 108 22.32 4.15 -1.62
CA LYS A 108 23.72 3.82 -1.90
C LYS A 108 24.60 3.69 -0.65
N SER A 109 24.33 4.47 0.39
CA SER A 109 25.15 4.47 1.61
C SER A 109 24.81 3.32 2.57
N THR A 110 23.64 2.69 2.41
CA THR A 110 23.13 1.72 3.37
C THR A 110 23.60 0.30 3.06
N LYS A 111 24.55 -0.21 3.85
CA LYS A 111 25.03 -1.61 3.76
C LYS A 111 23.99 -2.66 4.16
N GLN A 112 22.93 -2.27 4.88
CA GLN A 112 21.85 -3.15 5.35
C GLN A 112 20.59 -3.08 4.46
N LEU A 113 20.71 -2.60 3.23
CA LEU A 113 19.59 -2.41 2.32
C LEU A 113 18.74 -3.69 2.14
N PRO A 114 19.31 -4.90 1.95
CA PRO A 114 18.53 -6.13 1.85
C PRO A 114 17.70 -6.45 3.10
N ASP A 115 18.19 -6.13 4.30
CA ASP A 115 17.47 -6.38 5.54
C ASP A 115 16.34 -5.38 5.76
N ILE A 116 16.53 -4.11 5.37
CA ILE A 116 15.47 -3.10 5.35
C ILE A 116 14.37 -3.50 4.37
N ILE A 117 14.75 -4.00 3.18
CA ILE A 117 13.81 -4.50 2.16
C ILE A 117 13.05 -5.73 2.68
N LYS A 118 13.74 -6.67 3.34
CA LYS A 118 13.08 -7.82 3.96
C LYS A 118 12.07 -7.37 5.03
N ARG A 119 12.45 -6.40 5.88
CA ARG A 119 11.58 -5.86 6.92
C ARG A 119 10.38 -5.14 6.33
N SER A 120 10.56 -4.35 5.28
CA SER A 120 9.44 -3.69 4.59
C SER A 120 8.50 -4.71 3.96
N GLY A 121 9.03 -5.76 3.31
CA GLY A 121 8.23 -6.88 2.81
C GLY A 121 7.43 -7.57 3.91
N ALA A 122 8.02 -7.81 5.09
CA ALA A 122 7.32 -8.39 6.25
C ALA A 122 6.21 -7.47 6.77
N ILE A 123 6.44 -6.15 6.83
CA ILE A 123 5.42 -5.16 7.19
C ILE A 123 4.28 -5.19 6.16
N MET A 124 4.58 -5.26 4.85
CA MET A 124 3.56 -5.35 3.81
C MET A 124 2.69 -6.60 3.99
N VAL A 125 3.29 -7.77 4.24
CA VAL A 125 2.55 -9.00 4.51
C VAL A 125 1.67 -8.87 5.75
N ALA A 126 2.20 -8.33 6.85
CA ALA A 126 1.45 -8.13 8.09
C ALA A 126 0.25 -7.17 7.90
N VAL A 127 0.46 -6.05 7.21
CA VAL A 127 -0.62 -5.12 6.84
C VAL A 127 -1.62 -5.83 5.95
N GLY A 128 -1.18 -6.63 4.97
CA GLY A 128 -2.06 -7.39 4.10
C GLY A 128 -2.98 -8.36 4.86
N PHE A 129 -2.46 -9.07 5.87
CA PHE A 129 -3.30 -9.88 6.76
C PHE A 129 -4.29 -9.03 7.57
N ALA A 130 -3.87 -7.88 8.10
CA ALA A 130 -4.77 -6.97 8.80
C ALA A 130 -5.91 -6.48 7.88
N LEU A 131 -5.64 -6.25 6.60
CA LEU A 131 -6.66 -5.88 5.62
C LEU A 131 -7.63 -7.04 5.32
N LEU A 132 -7.17 -8.29 5.28
CA LEU A 132 -8.09 -9.44 5.18
C LEU A 132 -9.02 -9.53 6.39
N LEU A 133 -8.50 -9.26 7.59
CA LEU A 133 -9.32 -9.20 8.80
C LEU A 133 -10.36 -8.08 8.73
N LEU A 134 -9.98 -6.91 8.19
CA LEU A 134 -10.93 -5.82 7.94
C LEU A 134 -11.98 -6.20 6.89
N ALA A 135 -11.60 -6.87 5.81
CA ALA A 135 -12.55 -7.39 4.81
C ALA A 135 -13.54 -8.36 5.46
N TYR A 136 -13.04 -9.30 6.28
CA TYR A 136 -13.87 -10.24 7.03
C TYR A 136 -14.82 -9.54 8.00
N PHE A 137 -14.34 -8.54 8.74
CA PHE A 137 -15.15 -7.74 9.65
C PHE A 137 -16.28 -7.01 8.92
N VAL A 138 -15.98 -6.44 7.75
CA VAL A 138 -16.97 -5.76 6.92
C VAL A 138 -18.04 -6.73 6.40
N ILE A 139 -17.66 -7.93 5.95
CA ILE A 139 -18.61 -8.96 5.48
C ILE A 139 -19.51 -9.45 6.62
N THR A 140 -18.92 -9.77 7.78
CA THR A 140 -19.64 -10.32 8.94
C THR A 140 -20.60 -9.30 9.56
N ARG A 141 -20.25 -8.01 9.56
CA ARG A 141 -21.17 -6.92 9.97
C ARG A 141 -22.46 -6.91 9.15
N GLN A 142 -22.45 -7.38 7.90
CA GLN A 142 -23.61 -7.40 7.01
C GLN A 142 -24.41 -8.71 7.01
N THR A 143 -23.86 -9.78 7.57
CA THR A 143 -24.53 -11.08 7.69
C THR A 143 -24.73 -11.38 9.18
N PRO A 144 -25.71 -10.72 9.83
CA PRO A 144 -26.11 -11.15 11.17
C PRO A 144 -26.70 -12.56 11.04
N THR A 145 -26.02 -13.54 11.65
CA THR A 145 -26.61 -14.85 11.98
C THR A 145 -27.81 -14.69 12.89
#